data_AF-A0A6P6GLB7-F1
#
_entry.id   AF-A0A6P6GLB7-F1
#
_cell.length_a   1.000
_cell.length_b   1.000
_cell.length_c   1.000
_cell.angle_alpha   90.00
_cell.angle_beta   90.00
_cell.angle_gamma   90.00
#
_symmetry.space_group_name_H-M   'P 1'
#
loop_
_entity.id
_entity.type
_entity.pdbx_description
1 polymer ?
#
loop_
_entity_poly.entity_id
_entity_poly.type
_entity_poly.pdbx_seq_one_letter_code
_entity_poly.pdbx_strand_id
1 'polypeptide(L)'
;MAPRAPDSSVQNSLLLHSNSVAIASFAAMEKGTLVVFAAGNHGPLFGTVDNGFPWVLTVGASTTNRWFAGILTLGNGLNITGWSLFPGTISSLQNLPLVSEDEPLLIIYAENDKKPLASIKFQQAIIGTSPSPKPALLKAKYPKWSPAAIRSAIITTANSLDDAMKPIRDNAFDYSMDATPLATGAGFIDLNKALVPGLIYDSTPQHYVVH
;
A
#
# COMPACT_ATOMS: atom_id res chain seq x y z
N MET A 1 -33.13 -3.39 -27.37
CA MET A 1 -33.28 -3.12 -25.92
C MET A 1 -32.40 -4.14 -25.21
N ALA A 2 -31.18 -3.75 -24.79
CA ALA A 2 -30.26 -4.67 -24.12
C ALA A 2 -30.79 -4.97 -22.71
N PRO A 3 -30.63 -6.21 -22.20
CA PRO A 3 -31.04 -6.54 -20.84
C PRO A 3 -30.26 -5.67 -19.85
N ARG A 4 -30.98 -5.07 -18.90
CA ARG A 4 -30.41 -4.28 -17.80
C ARG A 4 -29.52 -5.21 -16.98
N ALA A 5 -28.25 -4.82 -16.80
CA ALA A 5 -27.32 -5.54 -15.93
C ALA A 5 -27.94 -5.71 -14.53
N PRO A 6 -27.80 -6.88 -13.89
CA PRO A 6 -28.33 -7.10 -12.56
C PRO A 6 -27.69 -6.12 -11.56
N ASP A 7 -28.49 -5.70 -10.58
CA ASP A 7 -28.08 -4.79 -9.51
C ASP A 7 -26.88 -5.38 -8.73
N SER A 8 -25.81 -4.59 -8.58
CA SER A 8 -24.57 -4.97 -7.89
C SER A 8 -24.79 -5.25 -6.40
N SER A 9 -25.86 -4.73 -5.80
CA SER A 9 -26.25 -5.03 -4.41
C SER A 9 -26.67 -6.50 -4.20
N VAL A 10 -27.29 -7.10 -5.22
CA VAL A 10 -27.77 -8.50 -5.20
C VAL A 10 -26.63 -9.47 -5.50
N GLN A 11 -25.66 -9.06 -6.32
CA GLN A 11 -24.44 -9.86 -6.59
C GLN A 11 -23.54 -9.93 -5.35
N ASN A 12 -23.38 -8.84 -4.58
CA ASN A 12 -22.54 -8.81 -3.39
C ASN A 12 -23.05 -9.69 -2.23
N SER A 13 -24.37 -9.81 -2.08
CA SER A 13 -24.98 -10.64 -1.03
C SER A 13 -24.91 -12.13 -1.35
N LEU A 14 -24.94 -12.52 -2.63
CA LEU A 14 -24.67 -13.88 -3.11
C LEU A 14 -23.20 -14.31 -2.93
N LEU A 15 -22.27 -13.36 -2.92
CA LEU A 15 -20.83 -13.60 -2.77
C LEU A 15 -20.38 -13.73 -1.30
N LEU A 16 -21.02 -13.06 -0.34
CA LEU A 16 -20.54 -13.06 1.07
C LEU A 16 -20.77 -14.39 1.79
N HIS A 17 -21.97 -14.98 1.68
CA HIS A 17 -22.33 -16.20 2.42
C HIS A 17 -21.74 -17.48 1.82
N SER A 18 -21.21 -17.40 0.60
CA SER A 18 -20.57 -18.51 -0.12
C SER A 18 -19.04 -18.38 -0.17
N ASN A 19 -18.50 -17.20 0.17
CA ASN A 19 -17.06 -16.96 0.22
C ASN A 19 -16.48 -17.42 1.56
N SER A 20 -15.59 -18.41 1.50
CA SER A 20 -14.94 -18.98 2.69
C SER A 20 -14.13 -17.97 3.51
N VAL A 21 -13.52 -16.98 2.84
CA VAL A 21 -12.75 -15.90 3.51
C VAL A 21 -13.70 -14.95 4.24
N ALA A 22 -14.84 -14.61 3.63
CA ALA A 22 -15.87 -13.78 4.26
C ALA A 22 -16.46 -14.47 5.49
N ILE A 23 -16.83 -15.76 5.38
CA ILE A 23 -17.36 -16.56 6.49
C ILE A 23 -16.33 -16.70 7.61
N ALA A 24 -15.09 -17.07 7.29
CA ALA A 24 -14.04 -17.26 8.29
C ALA A 24 -13.69 -15.95 9.01
N SER A 25 -13.61 -14.85 8.26
CA SER A 25 -13.33 -13.53 8.84
C SER A 25 -14.48 -13.00 9.68
N PHE A 26 -15.72 -13.32 9.31
CA PHE A 26 -16.90 -13.01 10.12
C PHE A 26 -16.84 -13.75 11.46
N ALA A 27 -16.62 -15.07 11.44
CA ALA A 27 -16.50 -15.88 12.65
C ALA A 27 -15.36 -15.41 13.57
N ALA A 28 -14.22 -15.00 13.01
CA ALA A 28 -13.13 -14.40 13.77
C ALA A 28 -13.56 -13.08 14.46
N MET A 29 -14.27 -12.22 13.74
CA MET A 29 -14.82 -10.98 14.28
C MET A 29 -15.82 -11.23 15.41
N GLU A 30 -16.69 -12.25 15.30
CA GLU A 30 -17.62 -12.64 16.37
C GLU A 30 -16.91 -13.06 17.66
N LYS A 31 -15.70 -13.61 17.54
CA LYS A 31 -14.83 -13.96 18.67
C LYS A 31 -13.97 -12.78 19.14
N GLY A 32 -14.23 -11.56 18.67
CA GLY A 32 -13.50 -10.36 19.06
C GLY A 32 -12.12 -10.23 18.43
N THR A 33 -11.85 -10.95 17.34
CA THR A 33 -10.58 -10.89 16.59
C THR A 33 -10.74 -10.02 15.35
N LEU A 34 -9.97 -8.93 15.26
CA LEU A 34 -9.92 -8.11 14.06
C LEU A 34 -9.14 -8.82 12.96
N VAL A 35 -9.73 -8.93 11.77
CA VAL A 35 -9.06 -9.46 10.57
C VAL A 35 -8.64 -8.32 9.67
N VAL A 36 -7.38 -8.37 9.22
CA VAL A 36 -6.78 -7.37 8.34
C VAL A 36 -6.42 -8.05 7.02
N PHE A 37 -6.92 -7.53 5.90
CA PHE A 37 -6.61 -8.02 4.56
C PHE A 37 -5.91 -6.94 3.74
N ALA A 38 -5.02 -7.36 2.83
CA ALA A 38 -4.57 -6.49 1.76
C ALA A 38 -5.72 -6.25 0.77
N ALA A 39 -5.79 -5.03 0.21
CA ALA A 39 -6.80 -4.67 -0.78
C ALA A 39 -6.68 -5.46 -2.09
N GLY A 40 -5.48 -5.97 -2.39
CA GLY A 40 -5.15 -6.61 -3.67
C GLY A 40 -4.27 -5.71 -4.54
N ASN A 41 -3.71 -6.29 -5.60
CA ASN A 41 -2.75 -5.61 -6.49
C ASN A 41 -3.30 -5.45 -7.93
N HIS A 42 -4.62 -5.56 -8.10
CA HIS A 42 -5.28 -5.51 -9.41
C HIS A 42 -5.69 -4.10 -9.85
N GLY A 43 -5.25 -3.07 -9.12
CA GLY A 43 -5.48 -1.66 -9.47
C GLY A 43 -4.84 -1.26 -10.80
N PRO A 44 -5.08 -0.03 -11.28
CA PRO A 44 -5.69 1.09 -10.56
C PRO A 44 -7.19 1.32 -10.85
N LEU A 45 -7.82 0.46 -11.65
CA LEU A 45 -9.23 0.63 -12.02
C LEU A 45 -10.17 0.43 -10.82
N PHE A 46 -11.34 1.08 -10.86
CA PHE A 46 -12.36 0.94 -9.83
C PHE A 46 -12.85 -0.51 -9.68
N GLY A 47 -13.19 -0.90 -8.45
CA GLY A 47 -13.79 -2.21 -8.16
C GLY A 47 -12.82 -3.39 -8.19
N THR A 48 -11.52 -3.14 -8.08
CA THR A 48 -10.44 -4.16 -8.13
C THR A 48 -10.00 -4.65 -6.75
N VAL A 49 -10.76 -4.31 -5.70
CA VAL A 49 -10.49 -4.74 -4.32
C VAL A 49 -11.04 -6.15 -4.09
N ASP A 50 -10.19 -7.05 -3.60
CA ASP A 50 -10.53 -8.48 -3.45
C ASP A 50 -11.31 -8.78 -2.15
N ASN A 51 -11.02 -8.05 -1.05
CA ASN A 51 -11.51 -8.36 0.30
C ASN A 51 -12.19 -7.16 1.00
N GLY A 52 -13.17 -6.55 0.33
CA GLY A 52 -13.91 -5.38 0.82
C GLY A 52 -15.06 -5.70 1.80
N PHE A 53 -14.88 -6.62 2.74
CA PHE A 53 -15.98 -7.04 3.64
C PHE A 53 -16.25 -5.98 4.74
N PRO A 54 -17.52 -5.76 5.14
CA PRO A 54 -17.84 -4.72 6.12
C PRO A 54 -17.21 -4.90 7.50
N TRP A 55 -16.86 -6.13 7.89
CA TRP A 55 -16.32 -6.49 9.21
C TRP A 55 -14.80 -6.66 9.25
N VAL A 56 -14.10 -6.48 8.12
CA VAL A 56 -12.63 -6.56 8.05
C VAL A 56 -12.00 -5.18 7.91
N LEU A 57 -10.70 -5.08 8.18
CA LEU A 57 -9.90 -3.91 7.84
C LEU A 57 -9.13 -4.20 6.55
N THR A 58 -9.56 -3.60 5.44
CA THR A 58 -8.89 -3.70 4.14
C THR A 58 -7.83 -2.60 4.02
N VAL A 59 -6.60 -2.97 3.68
CA VAL A 59 -5.43 -2.09 3.68
C VAL A 59 -4.85 -1.98 2.28
N GLY A 60 -4.80 -0.76 1.75
CA GLY A 60 -4.08 -0.43 0.52
C GLY A 60 -2.57 -0.32 0.75
N ALA A 61 -1.80 -0.44 -0.33
CA ALA A 61 -0.36 -0.21 -0.32
C ALA A 61 -0.06 1.25 -0.64
N SER A 62 0.94 1.81 0.01
CA SER A 62 1.42 3.17 -0.26
C SER A 62 2.94 3.21 -0.22
N THR A 63 3.52 4.17 -0.93
CA THR A 63 4.95 4.44 -0.90
C THR A 63 5.29 5.23 0.35
N THR A 64 6.40 4.88 1.00
CA THR A 64 6.99 5.72 2.03
C THR A 64 8.07 6.62 1.41
N ASN A 65 8.53 7.62 2.17
CA ASN A 65 9.67 8.44 1.78
C ASN A 65 11.01 7.68 1.67
N ARG A 66 11.01 6.36 1.93
CA ARG A 66 12.18 5.49 1.76
C ARG A 66 12.21 4.92 0.35
N TRP A 67 13.17 5.38 -0.44
CA TRP A 67 13.51 4.82 -1.74
C TRP A 67 14.88 4.15 -1.68
N PHE A 68 15.10 3.19 -2.59
CA PHE A 68 16.34 2.41 -2.64
C PHE A 68 17.23 2.95 -3.75
N ALA A 69 18.27 3.68 -3.35
CA ALA A 69 19.17 4.32 -4.27
C ALA A 69 20.19 3.32 -4.86
N GLY A 70 20.21 3.25 -6.19
CA GLY A 70 21.37 2.81 -6.96
C GLY A 70 22.03 4.04 -7.57
N ILE A 71 23.24 4.40 -7.13
CA ILE A 71 23.98 5.52 -7.73
C ILE A 71 24.82 4.96 -8.87
N LEU A 72 24.50 5.36 -10.10
CA LEU A 72 25.27 5.08 -11.30
C LEU A 72 26.29 6.20 -11.53
N THR A 73 27.57 5.89 -11.37
CA THR A 73 28.68 6.79 -11.70
C THR A 73 29.22 6.43 -13.07
N LEU A 74 29.10 7.35 -14.02
CA LEU A 74 29.65 7.22 -15.37
C LEU A 74 31.17 7.50 -15.38
N GLY A 75 31.87 7.03 -16.41
CA GLY A 75 33.32 7.16 -16.56
C GLY A 75 33.78 8.60 -16.73
N ASN A 76 32.88 9.48 -17.16
CA ASN A 76 33.09 10.94 -17.19
C ASN A 76 32.87 11.64 -15.83
N GLY A 77 32.54 10.89 -14.77
CA GLY A 77 32.30 11.39 -13.43
C GLY A 77 30.87 11.86 -13.15
N LEU A 78 29.95 11.78 -14.12
CA LEU A 78 28.54 12.09 -13.88
C LEU A 78 27.90 11.05 -12.97
N ASN A 79 27.18 11.51 -11.95
CA ASN A 79 26.40 10.64 -11.08
C ASN A 79 24.91 10.75 -11.43
N ILE A 80 24.30 9.61 -11.74
CA ILE A 80 22.86 9.46 -11.94
C ILE A 80 22.32 8.63 -10.79
N THR A 81 21.31 9.15 -10.12
CA THR A 81 20.68 8.46 -9.00
C THR A 81 19.41 7.79 -9.47
N GLY A 82 19.41 6.45 -9.51
CA GLY A 82 18.29 5.62 -9.91
C GLY A 82 17.79 4.71 -8.78
N TRP A 83 16.87 3.81 -9.14
CA TRP A 83 16.26 2.85 -8.21
C TRP A 83 16.96 1.49 -8.30
N SER A 84 17.28 0.85 -7.17
CA SER A 84 17.80 -0.52 -7.18
C SER A 84 17.49 -1.29 -5.89
N LEU A 85 17.09 -2.55 -6.04
CA LEU A 85 16.79 -3.48 -4.94
C LEU A 85 17.88 -4.54 -4.72
N PHE A 86 19.05 -4.38 -5.36
CA PHE A 86 20.10 -5.38 -5.27
C PHE A 86 20.61 -5.52 -3.82
N PRO A 87 20.50 -6.71 -3.19
CA PRO A 87 20.70 -6.85 -1.75
C PRO A 87 22.17 -7.02 -1.32
N GLY A 88 23.11 -7.05 -2.25
CA GLY A 88 24.53 -7.29 -1.97
C GLY A 88 25.44 -6.08 -2.21
N THR A 89 26.63 -6.11 -1.63
CA THR A 89 27.73 -5.20 -2.00
C THR A 89 28.46 -5.80 -3.18
N ILE A 90 28.25 -5.28 -4.40
CA ILE A 90 29.05 -5.72 -5.54
C ILE A 90 30.28 -4.83 -5.68
N SER A 91 31.44 -5.34 -5.29
CA SER A 91 32.73 -4.70 -5.57
C SER A 91 33.16 -4.83 -7.05
N SER A 92 32.52 -5.72 -7.82
CA SER A 92 32.86 -6.04 -9.22
C SER A 92 32.04 -5.31 -10.29
N LEU A 93 31.01 -4.53 -9.96
CA LEU A 93 30.31 -3.66 -10.93
C LEU A 93 30.99 -2.29 -10.97
N GLN A 94 32.29 -2.28 -11.28
CA GLN A 94 33.05 -1.06 -11.44
C GLN A 94 33.53 -0.96 -12.89
N ASN A 95 33.30 0.19 -13.50
CA ASN A 95 33.78 0.52 -14.83
C ASN A 95 33.41 -0.55 -15.87
N LEU A 96 32.14 -0.93 -15.91
CA LEU A 96 31.63 -1.82 -16.95
C LEU A 96 31.34 -1.04 -18.24
N PRO A 97 31.60 -1.62 -19.42
CA PRO A 97 31.18 -1.04 -20.69
C PRO A 97 29.66 -0.88 -20.73
N LEU A 98 29.17 0.30 -21.09
CA LEU A 98 27.75 0.51 -21.35
C LEU A 98 27.39 0.10 -22.79
N VAL A 99 26.19 -0.46 -22.96
CA VAL A 99 25.62 -0.81 -24.26
C VAL A 99 24.32 -0.01 -24.43
N SER A 100 24.05 0.49 -25.64
CA SER A 100 23.02 1.50 -25.93
C SER A 100 21.57 1.01 -25.92
N GLU A 101 21.25 -0.09 -25.20
CA GLU A 101 19.86 -0.58 -25.08
C GLU A 101 19.09 0.03 -23.89
N ASP A 102 19.74 0.93 -23.13
CA ASP A 102 19.22 1.52 -21.89
C ASP A 102 18.57 2.92 -22.09
N GLU A 103 18.14 3.56 -20.99
CA GLU A 103 17.44 4.86 -20.95
C GLU A 103 18.06 6.00 -21.82
N PRO A 104 17.29 7.02 -22.24
CA PRO A 104 17.73 8.08 -23.18
C PRO A 104 19.00 8.84 -22.78
N LEU A 105 19.19 9.08 -21.47
CA LEU A 105 20.40 9.74 -20.97
C LEU A 105 21.64 8.83 -21.02
N LEU A 106 21.46 7.51 -20.91
CA LEU A 106 22.52 6.52 -21.06
C LEU A 106 22.89 6.32 -22.52
N ILE A 107 21.92 6.35 -23.43
CA ILE A 107 22.13 6.32 -24.88
C ILE A 107 23.05 7.46 -25.30
N ILE A 108 22.74 8.70 -24.90
CA ILE A 108 23.55 9.87 -25.24
C ILE A 108 24.99 9.73 -24.72
N TYR A 109 25.19 9.20 -23.51
CA TYR A 109 26.53 9.00 -22.97
C TYR A 109 27.29 7.86 -23.69
N ALA A 110 26.62 6.74 -23.94
CA ALA A 110 27.21 5.58 -24.62
C ALA A 110 27.58 5.87 -26.08
N GLU A 111 26.82 6.73 -26.77
CA GLU A 111 27.07 7.13 -28.15
C GLU A 111 28.20 8.17 -28.30
N ASN A 112 28.41 9.01 -27.28
CA ASN A 112 29.36 10.13 -27.34
C ASN A 112 30.75 9.83 -26.73
N ASP A 113 30.90 8.76 -25.95
CA ASP A 113 32.17 8.36 -25.35
C ASP A 113 32.80 7.18 -26.14
N LYS A 114 34.10 7.24 -26.41
CA LYS A 114 34.82 6.17 -27.13
C LYS A 114 35.01 4.91 -26.28
N LYS A 115 34.87 5.03 -24.95
CA LYS A 115 34.95 3.93 -23.98
C LYS A 115 34.01 4.24 -22.79
N PRO A 116 32.68 4.14 -22.97
CA PRO A 116 31.73 4.49 -21.93
C PRO A 116 31.83 3.47 -20.79
N LEU A 117 32.16 3.93 -19.59
CA LEU A 117 32.28 3.09 -18.40
C LEU A 117 31.23 3.52 -17.37
N ALA A 118 30.76 2.60 -16.53
CA ALA A 118 29.94 2.96 -15.39
C ALA A 118 30.10 2.03 -14.19
N SER A 119 29.77 2.55 -13.01
CA SER A 119 29.80 1.84 -11.72
C SER A 119 28.49 2.06 -10.97
N ILE A 120 27.96 1.03 -10.30
CA ILE A 120 26.72 1.16 -9.51
C ILE A 120 27.01 0.91 -8.03
N LYS A 121 26.55 1.82 -7.17
CA LYS A 121 26.58 1.67 -5.72
C LYS A 121 25.17 1.46 -5.16
N PHE A 122 24.95 0.35 -4.46
CA PHE A 122 23.67 -0.02 -3.84
C PHE A 122 23.59 0.43 -2.38
N GLN A 123 22.40 0.81 -1.93
CA GLN A 123 22.07 1.09 -0.52
C GLN A 123 20.95 0.14 -0.05
N GLN A 124 21.14 -0.49 1.12
CA GLN A 124 20.28 -1.60 1.59
C GLN A 124 19.12 -1.12 2.49
N ALA A 125 17.93 -1.74 2.34
CA ALA A 125 16.93 -1.95 3.41
C ALA A 125 15.87 -3.02 3.00
N ILE A 126 15.17 -3.60 3.97
CA ILE A 126 14.26 -4.75 3.78
C ILE A 126 12.88 -4.27 3.26
N ILE A 127 12.39 -4.83 2.15
CA ILE A 127 11.01 -4.66 1.63
C ILE A 127 10.13 -5.80 2.11
N GLY A 128 8.99 -5.46 2.69
CA GLY A 128 7.89 -6.37 2.98
C GLY A 128 6.76 -5.60 3.64
N THR A 129 5.53 -5.78 3.16
CA THR A 129 4.33 -5.41 3.90
C THR A 129 4.27 -6.31 5.13
N SER A 130 4.87 -5.86 6.24
CA SER A 130 4.63 -6.49 7.54
C SER A 130 3.20 -6.15 7.93
N PRO A 131 2.25 -7.12 8.01
CA PRO A 131 0.92 -6.86 8.54
C PRO A 131 1.13 -6.30 9.95
N SER A 132 0.80 -5.01 10.06
CA SER A 132 1.46 -4.12 10.99
C SER A 132 1.18 -4.49 12.45
N PRO A 133 2.16 -4.43 13.37
CA PRO A 133 1.93 -4.51 14.82
C PRO A 133 0.99 -3.43 15.39
N LYS A 134 0.46 -2.53 14.55
CA LYS A 134 -0.38 -1.37 14.93
C LYS A 134 -1.76 -1.75 15.51
N PRO A 135 -2.61 -2.60 14.88
CA PRO A 135 -3.88 -2.99 15.50
C PRO A 135 -3.67 -3.86 16.75
N ALA A 136 -2.61 -4.68 16.76
CA ALA A 136 -2.22 -5.46 17.93
C ALA A 136 -1.83 -4.56 19.11
N LEU A 137 -1.13 -3.45 18.86
CA LEU A 137 -0.80 -2.46 19.89
C LEU A 137 -2.05 -1.79 20.48
N LEU A 138 -3.02 -1.44 19.64
CA LEU A 138 -4.30 -0.88 20.11
C LEU A 138 -5.08 -1.89 20.96
N LYS A 139 -5.11 -3.16 20.55
CA LYS A 139 -5.73 -4.22 21.36
C LYS A 139 -5.02 -4.43 22.70
N ALA A 140 -3.69 -4.33 22.73
CA ALA A 140 -2.91 -4.43 23.96
C ALA A 140 -3.20 -3.27 24.93
N LYS A 141 -3.31 -2.03 24.41
CA LYS A 141 -3.67 -0.86 25.22
C LYS A 141 -5.14 -0.86 25.65
N TYR A 142 -6.03 -1.33 24.78
CA TYR A 142 -7.48 -1.38 25.01
C TYR A 142 -8.02 -2.82 24.87
N PRO A 143 -7.75 -3.73 25.84
CA PRO A 143 -8.13 -5.14 25.72
C PRO A 143 -9.62 -5.38 25.55
N LYS A 144 -10.46 -4.46 26.06
CA LYS A 144 -11.92 -4.54 26.00
C LYS A 144 -12.53 -4.03 24.70
N TRP A 145 -11.76 -3.34 23.85
CA TRP A 145 -12.28 -2.83 22.58
C TRP A 145 -12.62 -3.99 21.64
N SER A 146 -13.75 -3.84 20.95
CA SER A 146 -14.16 -4.73 19.88
C SER A 146 -13.25 -4.54 18.65
N PRO A 147 -13.28 -5.48 17.68
CA PRO A 147 -12.67 -5.28 16.37
C PRO A 147 -13.10 -3.99 15.68
N ALA A 148 -14.39 -3.64 15.78
CA ALA A 148 -14.96 -2.44 15.18
C ALA A 148 -14.46 -1.16 15.85
N ALA A 149 -14.33 -1.15 17.18
CA ALA A 149 -13.74 -0.04 17.93
C ALA A 149 -12.29 0.22 17.52
N ILE A 150 -11.47 -0.83 17.40
CA ILE A 150 -10.08 -0.71 16.93
C ILE A 150 -10.04 -0.19 15.50
N ARG A 151 -10.90 -0.72 14.61
CA ARG A 151 -11.00 -0.26 13.23
C ARG A 151 -11.40 1.21 13.17
N SER A 152 -12.41 1.62 13.94
CA SER A 152 -12.85 3.00 14.02
C SER A 152 -11.72 3.91 14.46
N ALA A 153 -11.00 3.57 15.53
CA ALA A 153 -9.90 4.39 16.03
C ALA A 153 -8.82 4.61 14.96
N ILE A 154 -8.50 3.58 14.17
CA ILE A 154 -7.54 3.69 13.06
C ILE A 154 -8.07 4.60 11.95
N ILE A 155 -9.33 4.41 11.55
CA ILE A 155 -9.95 5.11 10.41
C ILE A 155 -10.16 6.60 10.74
N THR A 156 -10.74 6.93 11.90
CA THR A 156 -11.09 8.32 12.23
C THR A 156 -9.88 9.18 12.58
N THR A 157 -8.74 8.56 12.84
CA THR A 157 -7.49 9.26 13.17
C THR A 157 -6.46 9.21 12.04
N ALA A 158 -6.78 8.54 10.93
CA ALA A 158 -5.92 8.50 9.76
C ALA A 158 -5.70 9.91 9.19
N ASN A 159 -4.52 10.11 8.61
CA ASN A 159 -4.13 11.37 7.99
C ASN A 159 -4.41 11.32 6.49
N SER A 160 -5.20 12.27 6.00
CA SER A 160 -5.47 12.45 4.56
C SER A 160 -4.37 13.22 3.83
N LEU A 161 -3.33 13.65 4.54
CA LEU A 161 -2.21 14.42 4.01
C LEU A 161 -0.91 13.60 4.00
N ASP A 162 -0.03 13.94 3.06
CA ASP A 162 1.34 13.46 2.97
C ASP A 162 2.29 14.18 3.96
N ASP A 163 3.56 13.76 3.97
CA ASP A 163 4.62 14.36 4.81
C ASP A 163 4.87 15.85 4.52
N ALA A 164 4.42 16.35 3.36
CA ALA A 164 4.51 17.74 2.95
C ALA A 164 3.21 18.52 3.19
N MET A 165 2.29 17.96 4.00
CA MET A 165 0.98 18.55 4.33
C MET A 165 0.08 18.80 3.12
N LYS A 166 0.29 18.07 2.03
CA LYS A 166 -0.54 18.11 0.81
C LYS A 166 -1.46 16.90 0.75
N PRO A 167 -2.57 16.96 -0.01
CA PRO A 167 -3.39 15.77 -0.26
C PRO A 167 -2.53 14.62 -0.78
N ILE A 168 -2.79 13.41 -0.28
CA ILE A 168 -2.13 12.19 -0.77
C ILE A 168 -2.36 12.08 -2.27
N ARG A 169 -1.31 11.70 -3.03
CA ARG A 169 -1.37 11.56 -4.49
C ARG A 169 -1.52 10.12 -4.91
N ASP A 170 -2.21 9.90 -6.03
CA ASP A 170 -2.37 8.59 -6.65
C ASP A 170 -1.22 8.32 -7.63
N ASN A 171 -0.51 7.20 -7.44
CA ASN A 171 0.60 6.82 -8.31
C ASN A 171 0.12 6.30 -9.68
N ALA A 172 -1.15 5.91 -9.81
CA ALA A 172 -1.73 5.42 -11.06
C ALA A 172 -1.69 6.43 -12.20
N PHE A 173 -1.62 7.72 -11.88
CA PHE A 173 -1.64 8.84 -12.82
C PHE A 173 -0.38 9.70 -12.69
N ASP A 174 0.80 9.08 -12.50
CA ASP A 174 2.09 9.77 -12.35
C ASP A 174 2.05 10.88 -11.28
N TYR A 175 1.38 10.60 -10.16
CA TYR A 175 1.21 11.52 -9.03
C TYR A 175 0.50 12.84 -9.37
N SER A 176 -0.08 12.96 -10.56
CA SER A 176 -0.73 14.19 -11.04
C SER A 176 -2.09 14.45 -10.39
N MET A 177 -2.71 13.41 -9.81
CA MET A 177 -4.05 13.46 -9.22
C MET A 177 -4.02 13.18 -7.72
N ASP A 178 -4.93 13.81 -6.99
CA ASP A 178 -5.18 13.53 -5.57
C ASP A 178 -5.86 12.16 -5.44
N ALA A 179 -5.44 11.40 -4.43
CA ALA A 179 -5.97 10.09 -4.17
C ALA A 179 -7.38 10.19 -3.58
N THR A 180 -8.31 9.42 -4.16
CA THR A 180 -9.68 9.36 -3.67
C THR A 180 -9.80 8.43 -2.45
N PRO A 181 -10.91 8.50 -1.69
CA PRO A 181 -11.19 7.51 -0.64
C PRO A 181 -11.28 6.07 -1.14
N LEU A 182 -11.50 5.84 -2.44
CA LEU A 182 -11.46 4.49 -3.02
C LEU A 182 -10.04 3.95 -3.17
N ALA A 183 -9.03 4.82 -3.26
CA ALA A 183 -7.62 4.45 -3.34
C ALA A 183 -6.96 4.37 -1.96
N THR A 184 -7.23 5.34 -1.07
CA THR A 184 -6.53 5.47 0.22
C THR A 184 -7.40 5.18 1.44
N GLY A 185 -8.71 4.96 1.27
CA GLY A 185 -9.64 4.86 2.38
C GLY A 185 -9.69 6.19 3.16
N ALA A 186 -9.42 6.12 4.46
CA ALA A 186 -9.32 7.30 5.31
C ALA A 186 -7.93 7.95 5.31
N GLY A 187 -6.95 7.37 4.60
CA GLY A 187 -5.59 7.88 4.50
C GLY A 187 -4.54 7.07 5.28
N PHE A 188 -3.40 7.70 5.59
CA PHE A 188 -2.29 7.08 6.29
C PHE A 188 -2.57 6.88 7.79
N ILE A 189 -2.29 5.69 8.31
CA ILE A 189 -2.50 5.37 9.73
C ILE A 189 -1.56 6.21 10.63
N ASP A 190 -2.13 7.03 11.50
CA ASP A 190 -1.44 7.74 12.59
C ASP A 190 -1.67 7.03 13.93
N LEU A 191 -0.67 6.28 14.37
CA LEU A 191 -0.77 5.48 15.58
C LEU A 191 -0.86 6.34 16.85
N ASN A 192 -0.20 7.50 16.88
CA ASN A 192 -0.20 8.36 18.05
C ASN A 192 -1.60 8.94 18.29
N LYS A 193 -2.30 9.31 17.22
CA LYS A 193 -3.70 9.73 17.29
C LYS A 193 -4.65 8.56 17.56
N ALA A 194 -4.44 7.41 16.92
CA ALA A 194 -5.28 6.22 17.13
C ALA A 194 -5.23 5.70 18.59
N LEU A 195 -4.15 5.97 19.31
CA LEU A 195 -4.02 5.66 20.73
C LEU A 195 -4.90 6.55 21.62
N VAL A 196 -5.43 7.67 21.15
CA VAL A 196 -6.36 8.55 21.88
C VAL A 196 -7.38 9.14 20.88
N PRO A 197 -8.29 8.32 20.32
CA PRO A 197 -9.13 8.73 19.19
C PRO A 197 -10.27 9.68 19.59
N GLY A 198 -10.47 9.91 20.89
CA GLY A 198 -11.60 10.66 21.43
C GLY A 198 -12.91 9.88 21.35
N LEU A 199 -13.43 9.70 20.13
CA LEU A 199 -14.65 8.96 19.84
C LEU A 199 -14.35 7.72 18.98
N ILE A 200 -15.11 6.66 19.22
CA ILE A 200 -15.09 5.42 18.43
C ILE A 200 -16.50 5.02 18.03
N TYR A 201 -16.64 4.55 16.79
CA TYR A 201 -17.84 3.92 16.27
C TYR A 201 -17.73 2.41 16.52
N ASP A 202 -18.38 1.94 17.59
CA ASP A 202 -18.39 0.51 17.93
C ASP A 202 -19.57 -0.21 17.26
N SER A 203 -19.42 -1.49 16.98
CA SER A 203 -20.47 -2.34 16.42
C SER A 203 -20.36 -3.76 16.95
N THR A 204 -21.49 -4.40 17.23
CA THR A 204 -21.55 -5.80 17.61
C THR A 204 -21.80 -6.68 16.38
N PRO A 205 -21.51 -8.00 16.45
CA PRO A 205 -21.81 -8.94 15.37
C PRO A 205 -23.24 -8.87 14.87
N GLN A 206 -24.20 -8.64 15.76
CA GLN A 206 -25.62 -8.56 15.42
C GLN A 206 -25.92 -7.46 14.41
N HIS A 207 -25.15 -6.37 14.39
CA HIS A 207 -25.32 -5.28 13.42
C HIS A 207 -24.95 -5.67 11.98
N TYR A 208 -24.18 -6.74 11.78
CA TYR A 208 -23.78 -7.22 10.45
C TYR A 208 -24.71 -8.30 9.89
N VAL A 209 -25.63 -8.83 10.70
CA VAL A 209 -26.53 -9.95 10.36
C VAL A 209 -27.97 -9.46 10.09
N VAL A 210 -28.24 -8.16 10.18
CA VAL A 210 -29.62 -7.63 10.13
C VAL A 210 -30.19 -7.69 8.71
N HIS A 211 -31.09 -8.68 8.51
CA HIS A 211 -32.10 -8.91 7.46
C HIS A 211 -31.64 -9.21 6.02
#